data_AF-A0A8J5HT69-F1
#
_entry.id   AF-A0A8J5HT69-F1
#
_cell.length_a   1.000
_cell.length_b   1.000
_cell.length_c   1.000
_cell.angle_alpha   90.00
_cell.angle_beta   90.00
_cell.angle_gamma   90.00
#
_symmetry.space_group_name_H-M   'P 1'
#
loop_
_entity.id
_entity.type
_entity.pdbx_description
1 polymer ?
#
loop_
_entity_poly.entity_id
_entity_poly.type
_entity_poly.pdbx_seq_one_letter_code
_entity_poly.pdbx_strand_id
1 'polypeptide(L)'
;MACTNLNFNVDVNKCFNWLSKSGGKPKIGIKKLKKEIEKLKAKRHDIKSKIEEAKREGRLASEEAKQWQRDLESLEGQVAVIFEDFTRISFQNNIKVGPWGVAGDCNFDIGRSASQITKVRLHTGVVVDNLEISYIVDGKNVETRRLGGGGGRYHTVELLPGEYINSMVGFVGAFNGESCISQLKFKTNFGNTHGPFGEGGGNEFTVPVTDGRIVGFFGQYDKYLKEIGVYVALN
;
A
#
# COMPACT_ATOMS: atom_id res chain seq x y z
N MET A 1 -30.81 -20.11 17.68
CA MET A 1 -29.34 -19.96 17.50
C MET A 1 -29.12 -18.87 16.48
N ALA A 2 -28.29 -17.89 16.82
CA ALA A 2 -28.12 -16.65 16.08
C ALA A 2 -27.68 -16.89 14.64
N CYS A 3 -28.42 -16.33 13.68
CA CYS A 3 -27.94 -16.15 12.31
C CYS A 3 -26.74 -15.22 12.35
N THR A 4 -25.54 -15.77 12.19
CA THR A 4 -24.36 -14.98 11.85
C THR A 4 -24.57 -14.39 10.46
N ASN A 5 -24.95 -13.12 10.44
CA ASN A 5 -24.79 -12.27 9.27
C ASN A 5 -23.32 -12.31 8.85
N LEU A 6 -23.02 -13.09 7.80
CA LEU A 6 -21.77 -13.00 7.04
C LEU A 6 -21.83 -11.70 6.23
N ASN A 7 -21.67 -10.59 6.95
CA ASN A 7 -21.43 -9.29 6.37
C ASN A 7 -19.97 -9.32 5.90
N PHE A 8 -19.74 -9.70 4.65
CA PHE A 8 -18.44 -9.60 3.98
C PHE A 8 -18.10 -8.12 3.84
N ASN A 9 -17.58 -7.53 4.92
CA ASN A 9 -17.29 -6.11 5.04
C ASN A 9 -15.87 -5.77 4.57
N VAL A 10 -15.51 -6.33 3.42
CA VAL A 10 -14.66 -5.63 2.45
C VAL A 10 -15.55 -5.50 1.22
N ASP A 11 -16.09 -4.31 1.01
CA ASP A 11 -16.90 -4.04 -0.18
C ASP A 11 -15.97 -4.09 -1.40
N VAL A 12 -15.80 -5.29 -1.94
CA VAL A 12 -15.04 -5.56 -3.17
C VAL A 12 -15.54 -4.64 -4.28
N ASN A 13 -16.82 -4.23 -4.26
CA ASN A 13 -17.37 -3.28 -5.23
C ASN A 13 -16.82 -1.85 -5.02
N LYS A 14 -16.51 -1.44 -3.78
CA LYS A 14 -15.88 -0.14 -3.49
C LYS A 14 -14.45 -0.08 -4.03
N CYS A 15 -13.62 -1.10 -3.76
CA CYS A 15 -12.27 -1.23 -4.33
C CYS A 15 -12.31 -1.30 -5.87
N PHE A 16 -13.32 -1.96 -6.43
CA PHE A 16 -13.48 -2.11 -7.88
C PHE A 16 -13.97 -0.85 -8.59
N ASN A 17 -14.89 -0.11 -7.97
CA ASN A 17 -15.37 1.20 -8.43
C ASN A 17 -14.27 2.26 -8.35
N TRP A 18 -13.35 2.10 -7.42
CA TRP A 18 -12.15 2.93 -7.34
C TRP A 18 -11.15 2.59 -8.46
N LEU A 19 -10.90 1.30 -8.74
CA LEU A 19 -10.04 0.86 -9.86
C LEU A 19 -10.55 1.17 -11.26
N SER A 20 -11.88 1.27 -11.45
CA SER A 20 -12.43 1.69 -12.75
C SER A 20 -12.20 3.19 -13.02
N LYS A 21 -11.95 3.97 -11.97
CA LYS A 21 -11.69 5.41 -12.02
C LYS A 21 -10.20 5.74 -12.10
N SER A 22 -9.32 4.90 -11.55
CA SER A 22 -7.87 5.08 -11.65
C SER A 22 -7.33 4.62 -13.03
N GLY A 23 -7.21 5.56 -13.95
CA GLY A 23 -6.86 5.35 -15.37
C GLY A 23 -5.44 4.84 -15.70
N GLY A 24 -4.84 3.94 -14.91
CA GLY A 24 -3.47 3.42 -15.11
C GLY A 24 -3.41 1.89 -15.27
N LYS A 25 -2.64 1.40 -16.25
CA LYS A 25 -2.60 0.01 -16.77
C LYS A 25 -1.99 -0.97 -15.75
N PRO A 26 -2.66 -2.10 -15.46
CA PRO A 26 -2.57 -3.28 -16.33
C PRO A 26 -3.95 -3.85 -16.68
N LYS A 27 -4.49 -3.41 -17.83
CA LYS A 27 -5.89 -3.67 -18.24
C LYS A 27 -6.21 -5.12 -18.58
N ILE A 28 -5.23 -5.99 -18.83
CA ILE A 28 -5.45 -7.34 -19.36
C ILE A 28 -5.74 -8.35 -18.24
N GLY A 29 -4.88 -8.40 -17.21
CA GLY A 29 -5.09 -9.28 -16.04
C GLY A 29 -6.35 -8.90 -15.27
N ILE A 30 -6.56 -7.58 -15.07
CA ILE A 30 -7.75 -7.06 -14.42
C ILE A 30 -9.02 -7.49 -15.17
N LYS A 31 -9.11 -7.30 -16.50
CA LYS A 31 -10.30 -7.71 -17.29
C LYS A 31 -10.62 -9.20 -17.16
N LYS A 32 -9.61 -10.07 -17.13
CA LYS A 32 -9.80 -11.52 -16.94
C LYS A 32 -10.39 -11.80 -15.55
N LEU A 33 -9.82 -11.20 -14.51
CA LEU A 33 -10.33 -11.30 -13.13
C LEU A 33 -11.75 -10.73 -12.98
N LYS A 34 -12.08 -9.61 -13.67
CA LYS A 34 -13.45 -9.06 -13.72
C LYS A 34 -14.45 -10.12 -14.22
N LYS A 35 -14.11 -10.81 -15.31
CA LYS A 35 -14.97 -11.83 -15.90
C LYS A 35 -15.12 -13.04 -14.99
N GLU A 36 -14.07 -13.47 -14.30
CA GLU A 36 -14.11 -14.57 -13.34
C GLU A 36 -15.00 -14.22 -12.12
N ILE A 37 -14.86 -13.01 -11.57
CA ILE A 37 -15.67 -12.55 -10.42
C ILE A 37 -17.17 -12.50 -10.77
N GLU A 38 -17.54 -11.98 -11.95
CA GLU A 38 -18.96 -11.95 -12.36
C GLU A 38 -19.54 -13.35 -12.56
N LYS A 39 -18.76 -14.30 -13.10
CA LYS A 39 -19.19 -15.72 -13.15
C LYS A 39 -19.42 -16.29 -11.75
N LEU A 40 -18.52 -16.00 -10.81
CA LEU A 40 -18.62 -16.48 -9.43
C LEU A 40 -19.82 -15.86 -8.70
N LYS A 41 -20.12 -14.58 -8.94
CA LYS A 41 -21.33 -13.91 -8.44
C LYS A 41 -22.60 -14.57 -8.95
N ALA A 42 -22.68 -14.86 -10.25
CA ALA A 42 -23.82 -15.53 -10.85
C ALA A 42 -24.02 -16.94 -10.26
N LYS A 43 -22.94 -17.72 -10.13
CA LYS A 43 -22.99 -19.05 -9.48
C LYS A 43 -23.44 -18.99 -8.03
N ARG A 44 -22.94 -18.03 -7.25
CA ARG A 44 -23.35 -17.83 -5.85
C ARG A 44 -24.84 -17.50 -5.74
N HIS A 45 -25.35 -16.65 -6.65
CA HIS A 45 -26.76 -16.30 -6.66
C HIS A 45 -27.66 -17.50 -6.98
N ASP A 46 -27.29 -18.30 -8.00
CA ASP A 46 -28.01 -19.53 -8.37
C ASP A 46 -28.08 -20.53 -7.21
N ILE A 47 -26.93 -20.80 -6.56
CA ILE A 47 -26.86 -21.73 -5.42
C ILE A 47 -27.67 -21.21 -4.23
N LYS A 48 -27.59 -19.92 -3.91
CA LYS A 48 -28.41 -19.33 -2.84
C LYS A 48 -29.91 -19.44 -3.12
N SER A 49 -30.33 -19.22 -4.38
CA SER A 49 -31.74 -19.35 -4.75
C SER A 49 -32.23 -20.79 -4.56
N LYS A 50 -31.44 -21.79 -4.98
CA LYS A 50 -31.75 -23.22 -4.80
C LYS A 50 -31.86 -23.61 -3.32
N ILE A 51 -30.97 -23.10 -2.47
CA ILE A 51 -31.02 -23.33 -1.03
C ILE A 51 -32.30 -22.74 -0.42
N GLU A 52 -32.68 -21.51 -0.78
CA GLU A 52 -33.91 -20.87 -0.27
C GLU A 52 -35.20 -21.53 -0.78
N GLU A 53 -35.18 -22.11 -1.98
CA GLU A 53 -36.28 -22.94 -2.50
C GLU A 53 -36.40 -24.25 -1.71
N ALA A 54 -35.30 -24.98 -1.51
CA ALA A 54 -35.31 -26.19 -0.70
C ALA A 54 -35.71 -25.93 0.76
N LYS A 55 -35.42 -24.75 1.32
CA LYS A 55 -35.95 -24.30 2.63
C LYS A 55 -37.45 -24.21 2.63
N ARG A 56 -38.02 -23.54 1.63
CA ARG A 56 -39.48 -23.39 1.48
C ARG A 56 -40.19 -24.74 1.34
N GLU A 57 -39.53 -25.70 0.70
CA GLU A 57 -40.08 -27.03 0.43
C GLU A 57 -39.75 -28.06 1.53
N GLY A 58 -39.03 -27.67 2.58
CA GLY A 58 -38.67 -28.57 3.69
C GLY A 58 -37.64 -29.65 3.33
N ARG A 59 -36.90 -29.51 2.21
CA ARG A 59 -35.96 -30.52 1.69
C ARG A 59 -34.51 -30.32 2.12
N LEU A 60 -34.23 -29.50 3.12
CA LEU A 60 -32.86 -29.14 3.49
C LEU A 60 -31.95 -30.30 3.92
N ALA A 61 -32.55 -31.41 4.34
CA ALA A 61 -31.80 -32.59 4.76
C ALA A 61 -31.40 -33.50 3.58
N SER A 62 -31.79 -33.19 2.34
CA SER A 62 -31.45 -33.99 1.17
C SER A 62 -29.93 -33.95 0.89
N GLU A 63 -29.40 -35.03 0.31
CA GLU A 63 -28.01 -35.07 -0.14
C GLU A 63 -27.71 -33.99 -1.19
N GLU A 64 -28.72 -33.57 -1.95
CA GLU A 64 -28.61 -32.45 -2.90
C GLU A 64 -28.37 -31.12 -2.19
N ALA A 65 -29.08 -30.84 -1.10
CA ALA A 65 -28.90 -29.62 -0.32
C ALA A 65 -27.52 -29.56 0.36
N LYS A 66 -27.01 -30.71 0.82
CA LYS A 66 -25.63 -30.85 1.35
C LYS A 66 -24.59 -30.61 0.26
N GLN A 67 -24.85 -31.04 -0.98
CA GLN A 67 -23.95 -30.78 -2.11
C GLN A 67 -23.83 -29.28 -2.41
N TRP A 68 -24.95 -28.56 -2.41
CA TRP A 68 -24.94 -27.10 -2.63
C TRP A 68 -24.18 -26.33 -1.55
N GLN A 69 -24.18 -26.81 -0.31
CA GLN A 69 -23.36 -26.23 0.77
C GLN A 69 -21.87 -26.40 0.50
N ARG A 70 -21.43 -27.61 0.09
CA ARG A 70 -20.03 -27.86 -0.30
C ARG A 70 -19.60 -27.01 -1.50
N ASP A 71 -20.48 -26.87 -2.49
CA ASP A 71 -20.21 -26.03 -3.66
C ASP A 71 -20.08 -24.54 -3.28
N LEU A 72 -20.87 -24.08 -2.31
CA LEU A 72 -20.77 -22.71 -1.77
C LEU A 72 -19.44 -22.48 -1.04
N GLU A 73 -19.02 -23.41 -0.18
CA GLU A 73 -17.72 -23.35 0.51
C GLU A 73 -16.54 -23.37 -0.48
N SER A 74 -16.62 -24.21 -1.52
CA SER A 74 -15.63 -24.24 -2.60
C SER A 74 -15.53 -22.93 -3.36
N LEU A 75 -16.68 -22.30 -3.65
CA LEU A 75 -16.74 -20.99 -4.29
C LEU A 75 -16.15 -19.89 -3.40
N GLU A 76 -16.40 -19.94 -2.09
CA GLU A 76 -15.81 -18.99 -1.14
C GLU A 76 -14.27 -19.11 -1.10
N GLY A 77 -13.74 -20.33 -1.15
CA GLY A 77 -12.30 -20.56 -1.27
C GLY A 77 -11.70 -19.98 -2.57
N GLN A 78 -12.38 -20.16 -3.71
CA GLN A 78 -11.94 -19.59 -4.99
C GLN A 78 -11.95 -18.05 -4.99
N VAL A 79 -12.97 -17.45 -4.37
CA VAL A 79 -13.07 -15.99 -4.21
C VAL A 79 -11.94 -15.44 -3.34
N ALA A 80 -11.58 -16.15 -2.25
CA ALA A 80 -10.47 -15.75 -1.38
C ALA A 80 -9.13 -15.74 -2.13
N VAL A 81 -8.83 -16.78 -2.92
CA VAL A 81 -7.61 -16.84 -3.73
C VAL A 81 -7.57 -15.70 -4.77
N ILE A 82 -8.68 -15.45 -5.46
CA ILE A 82 -8.77 -14.34 -6.42
C ILE A 82 -8.55 -12.99 -5.73
N PHE A 83 -9.05 -12.83 -4.50
CA PHE A 83 -8.86 -11.61 -3.72
C PHE A 83 -7.39 -11.43 -3.30
N GLU A 84 -6.71 -12.50 -2.89
CA GLU A 84 -5.27 -12.47 -2.59
C GLU A 84 -4.43 -12.13 -3.83
N ASP A 85 -4.71 -12.76 -4.97
CA ASP A 85 -4.04 -12.47 -6.25
C ASP A 85 -4.28 -11.03 -6.70
N PHE A 86 -5.51 -10.54 -6.57
CA PHE A 86 -5.87 -9.16 -6.87
C PHE A 86 -5.13 -8.18 -5.95
N THR A 87 -5.09 -8.47 -4.65
CA THR A 87 -4.38 -7.66 -3.65
C THR A 87 -2.90 -7.58 -4.01
N ARG A 88 -2.27 -8.71 -4.35
CA ARG A 88 -0.89 -8.77 -4.85
C ARG A 88 -0.68 -7.96 -6.13
N ILE A 89 -1.57 -8.07 -7.11
CA ILE A 89 -1.49 -7.31 -8.36
C ILE A 89 -1.65 -5.80 -8.10
N SER A 90 -2.52 -5.41 -7.17
CA SER A 90 -2.71 -3.99 -6.81
C SER A 90 -1.47 -3.40 -6.14
N PHE A 91 -0.84 -4.15 -5.21
CA PHE A 91 0.40 -3.73 -4.57
C PHE A 91 1.61 -3.77 -5.52
N GLN A 92 1.62 -4.61 -6.55
CA GLN A 92 2.67 -4.57 -7.58
C GLN A 92 2.64 -3.30 -8.46
N ASN A 93 1.61 -2.45 -8.33
CA ASN A 93 1.38 -1.26 -9.15
C ASN A 93 1.32 0.07 -8.35
N ASN A 94 1.93 0.13 -7.17
CA ASN A 94 2.08 1.41 -6.45
C ASN A 94 2.67 2.49 -7.38
N ILE A 95 2.10 3.69 -7.34
CA ILE A 95 2.51 4.79 -8.23
C ILE A 95 3.88 5.29 -7.77
N LYS A 96 4.83 5.32 -8.69
CA LYS A 96 6.18 5.85 -8.47
C LYS A 96 6.19 7.36 -8.80
N VAL A 97 6.49 8.22 -7.83
CA VAL A 97 6.52 9.69 -7.98
C VAL A 97 7.91 10.23 -7.63
N GLY A 98 8.41 11.16 -8.46
CA GLY A 98 9.79 11.64 -8.42
C GLY A 98 10.66 10.90 -9.44
N PRO A 99 11.97 10.74 -9.20
CA PRO A 99 12.69 11.19 -8.01
C PRO A 99 13.05 12.69 -8.01
N TRP A 100 13.45 13.19 -6.84
CA TRP A 100 14.06 14.51 -6.65
C TRP A 100 15.44 14.36 -6.07
N GLY A 101 16.36 15.22 -6.48
CA GLY A 101 17.76 15.21 -6.05
C GLY A 101 18.70 15.04 -7.23
N VAL A 102 19.87 14.48 -6.95
CA VAL A 102 20.90 14.17 -7.96
C VAL A 102 21.39 12.75 -7.77
N ALA A 103 21.92 12.15 -8.84
CA ALA A 103 22.45 10.80 -8.78
C ALA A 103 23.50 10.64 -7.67
N GLY A 104 23.48 9.47 -7.03
CA GLY A 104 24.46 9.04 -6.04
C GLY A 104 25.13 7.74 -6.49
N ASP A 105 25.77 7.06 -5.56
CA ASP A 105 26.55 5.85 -5.87
C ASP A 105 25.73 4.56 -5.71
N CYS A 106 24.77 4.54 -4.77
CA CYS A 106 24.00 3.37 -4.40
C CYS A 106 22.50 3.59 -4.60
N ASN A 107 21.86 2.70 -5.36
CA ASN A 107 20.41 2.71 -5.55
C ASN A 107 19.67 1.99 -4.40
N PHE A 108 18.48 2.47 -4.07
CA PHE A 108 17.50 1.74 -3.29
C PHE A 108 16.10 1.84 -3.91
N ASP A 109 15.32 0.77 -3.82
CA ASP A 109 13.95 0.72 -4.31
C ASP A 109 13.14 -0.15 -3.34
N ILE A 110 12.45 0.51 -2.40
CA ILE A 110 11.84 -0.12 -1.24
C ILE A 110 10.35 0.23 -1.18
N GLY A 111 9.53 -0.75 -0.85
CA GLY A 111 8.10 -0.57 -0.69
C GLY A 111 7.30 -0.54 -1.99
N ARG A 112 7.90 -1.00 -3.10
CA ARG A 112 7.17 -1.27 -4.35
C ARG A 112 5.93 -2.13 -4.14
N SER A 113 6.03 -3.16 -3.30
CA SER A 113 4.92 -4.05 -2.92
C SER A 113 4.45 -3.86 -1.47
N ALA A 114 4.88 -2.79 -0.80
CA ALA A 114 4.47 -2.54 0.57
C ALA A 114 3.03 -2.05 0.63
N SER A 115 2.33 -2.43 1.70
CA SER A 115 0.99 -1.97 1.99
C SER A 115 0.97 -0.75 2.90
N GLN A 116 2.00 -0.57 3.74
CA GLN A 116 2.06 0.50 4.73
C GLN A 116 3.49 0.69 5.26
N ILE A 117 3.92 1.94 5.44
CA ILE A 117 5.06 2.29 6.31
C ILE A 117 4.57 2.31 7.75
N THR A 118 5.31 1.72 8.68
CA THR A 118 5.01 1.73 10.12
C THR A 118 5.95 2.64 10.90
N LYS A 119 7.17 2.85 10.39
CA LYS A 119 8.19 3.67 11.04
C LYS A 119 9.14 4.26 10.02
N VAL A 120 9.55 5.51 10.24
CA VAL A 120 10.62 6.18 9.51
C VAL A 120 11.69 6.59 10.51
N ARG A 121 12.95 6.23 10.23
CA ARG A 121 14.10 6.75 10.97
C ARG A 121 14.99 7.55 10.02
N LEU A 122 15.47 8.67 10.53
CA LEU A 122 16.35 9.56 9.80
C LEU A 122 17.57 9.86 10.64
N HIS A 123 18.69 10.07 9.97
CA HIS A 123 19.79 10.81 10.55
C HIS A 123 19.93 12.12 9.80
N THR A 124 19.98 13.23 10.51
CA THR A 124 20.11 14.54 9.86
C THR A 124 21.07 15.46 10.60
N GLY A 125 21.90 16.17 9.84
CA GLY A 125 22.59 17.39 10.27
C GLY A 125 22.12 18.55 9.41
N VAL A 126 23.05 19.17 8.67
CA VAL A 126 22.68 20.13 7.62
C VAL A 126 21.85 19.45 6.53
N VAL A 127 22.12 18.18 6.25
CA VAL A 127 21.41 17.38 5.24
C VAL A 127 20.92 16.07 5.82
N VAL A 128 20.17 15.30 5.02
CA VAL A 128 19.74 13.96 5.41
C VAL A 128 20.91 12.99 5.18
N ASP A 129 21.58 12.58 6.25
CA ASP A 129 22.68 11.63 6.22
C ASP A 129 22.20 10.21 5.91
N ASN A 130 21.05 9.80 6.45
CA ASN A 130 20.53 8.43 6.33
C ASN A 130 19.01 8.36 6.44
N LEU A 131 18.43 7.37 5.75
CA LEU A 131 17.02 6.97 5.83
C LEU A 131 16.92 5.47 6.13
N GLU A 132 16.06 5.11 7.08
CA GLU A 132 15.65 3.73 7.34
C GLU A 132 14.13 3.69 7.48
N ILE A 133 13.49 2.63 6.98
CA ILE A 133 12.04 2.46 7.11
C ILE A 133 11.68 1.06 7.60
N SER A 134 10.61 0.99 8.38
CA SER A 134 9.87 -0.25 8.62
C SER A 134 8.56 -0.20 7.87
N TYR A 135 8.19 -1.29 7.21
CA TYR A 135 7.01 -1.38 6.37
C TYR A 135 6.43 -2.78 6.35
N ILE A 136 5.14 -2.88 5.99
CA ILE A 136 4.43 -4.14 5.88
C ILE A 136 4.42 -4.61 4.43
N VAL A 137 4.85 -5.85 4.21
CA VAL A 137 4.74 -6.57 2.93
C VAL A 137 4.23 -7.98 3.21
N ASP A 138 3.21 -8.42 2.48
CA ASP A 138 2.55 -9.73 2.69
C ASP A 138 2.20 -10.00 4.17
N GLY A 139 1.72 -8.97 4.88
CA GLY A 139 1.33 -9.04 6.30
C GLY A 139 2.50 -9.10 7.29
N LYS A 140 3.75 -9.05 6.84
CA LYS A 140 4.95 -9.09 7.68
C LYS A 140 5.62 -7.73 7.75
N ASN A 141 6.09 -7.36 8.94
CA ASN A 141 6.88 -6.16 9.14
C ASN A 141 8.34 -6.42 8.75
N VAL A 142 8.89 -5.58 7.88
CA VAL A 142 10.26 -5.63 7.37
C VAL A 142 10.92 -4.29 7.66
N GLU A 143 12.17 -4.31 8.08
CA GLU A 143 12.98 -3.12 8.35
C GLU A 143 14.17 -3.08 7.40
N THR A 144 14.47 -1.89 6.87
CA THR A 144 15.62 -1.70 5.99
C THR A 144 16.91 -1.57 6.79
N ARG A 145 18.03 -1.86 6.13
CA ARG A 145 19.34 -1.32 6.58
C ARG A 145 19.39 0.19 6.34
N ARG A 146 20.47 0.82 6.82
CA ARG A 146 20.84 2.21 6.52
C ARG A 146 20.95 2.46 5.02
N LEU A 147 20.35 3.55 4.56
CA LEU A 147 20.38 4.09 3.21
C LEU A 147 21.10 5.45 3.26
N GLY A 148 22.38 5.41 3.58
CA GLY A 148 23.22 6.58 3.80
C GLY A 148 24.32 6.35 4.83
N GLY A 149 24.94 7.44 5.28
CA GLY A 149 26.06 7.44 6.22
C GLY A 149 25.65 7.39 7.70
N GLY A 150 26.65 7.30 8.58
CA GLY A 150 26.45 7.28 10.04
C GLY A 150 26.42 8.67 10.70
N GLY A 151 26.44 9.76 9.93
CA GLY A 151 26.44 11.13 10.44
C GLY A 151 25.09 11.55 11.02
N GLY A 152 24.96 12.84 11.33
CA GLY A 152 23.71 13.45 11.78
C GLY A 152 23.22 13.02 13.16
N ARG A 153 22.07 13.60 13.56
CA ARG A 153 21.31 13.23 14.77
C ARG A 153 20.16 12.30 14.39
N TYR A 154 19.85 11.36 15.28
CA TYR A 154 18.80 10.36 15.08
C TYR A 154 17.42 10.95 15.33
N HIS A 155 16.50 10.67 14.41
CA HIS A 155 15.07 10.98 14.52
C HIS A 155 14.26 9.73 14.22
N THR A 156 13.18 9.50 14.96
CA THR A 156 12.26 8.39 14.73
C THR A 156 10.84 8.94 14.66
N VAL A 157 10.10 8.50 13.64
CA VAL A 157 8.67 8.73 13.45
C VAL A 157 8.02 7.36 13.46
N GLU A 158 7.28 7.05 14.52
CA GLU A 158 6.47 5.83 14.60
C GLU A 158 5.01 6.19 14.30
N LEU A 159 4.37 5.45 13.40
CA LEU A 159 2.99 5.68 13.02
C LEU A 159 2.06 4.81 13.86
N LEU A 160 0.99 5.42 14.37
CA LEU A 160 -0.02 4.70 15.14
C LEU A 160 -0.83 3.73 14.24
N PRO A 161 -1.52 2.74 14.82
CA PRO A 161 -2.46 1.92 14.07
C PRO A 161 -3.49 2.77 13.32
N GLY A 162 -3.57 2.62 12.01
CA GLY A 162 -4.46 3.41 11.13
C GLY A 162 -3.89 4.77 10.69
N GLU A 163 -2.74 5.18 11.22
CA GLU A 163 -2.01 6.36 10.77
C GLU A 163 -1.13 6.02 9.55
N TYR A 164 -1.11 6.93 8.58
CA TYR A 164 -0.30 6.84 7.38
C TYR A 164 0.14 8.21 6.90
N ILE A 165 1.28 8.23 6.22
CA ILE A 165 1.83 9.44 5.61
C ILE A 165 1.00 9.77 4.36
N ASN A 166 0.43 10.97 4.33
CA ASN A 166 -0.34 11.50 3.19
C ASN A 166 0.32 12.73 2.55
N SER A 167 1.44 13.21 3.10
CA SER A 167 2.25 14.24 2.46
C SER A 167 3.71 14.10 2.84
N MET A 168 4.57 14.37 1.87
CA MET A 168 5.99 14.60 2.08
C MET A 168 6.37 15.94 1.46
N VAL A 169 7.13 16.74 2.20
CA VAL A 169 7.81 17.94 1.70
C VAL A 169 9.30 17.70 1.90
N GLY A 170 10.11 18.00 0.90
CA GLY A 170 11.56 17.91 1.01
C GLY A 170 12.25 19.05 0.32
N PHE A 171 13.55 19.16 0.55
CA PHE A 171 14.41 20.16 -0.07
C PHE A 171 15.64 19.48 -0.67
N VAL A 172 16.06 19.97 -1.84
CA VAL A 172 17.35 19.64 -2.45
C VAL A 172 18.27 20.84 -2.25
N GLY A 173 19.34 20.64 -1.50
CA GLY A 173 20.28 21.69 -1.12
C GLY A 173 21.74 21.26 -1.30
N ALA A 174 22.65 22.22 -1.18
CA ALA A 174 24.09 21.97 -1.31
C ALA A 174 24.74 21.83 0.07
N PHE A 175 25.61 20.83 0.22
CA PHE A 175 26.43 20.61 1.41
C PHE A 175 27.80 20.04 1.00
N ASN A 176 28.88 20.65 1.50
CA ASN A 176 30.26 20.27 1.15
C ASN A 176 30.55 20.21 -0.36
N GLY A 177 29.96 21.11 -1.15
CA GLY A 177 30.13 21.16 -2.60
C GLY A 177 29.29 20.15 -3.38
N GLU A 178 28.45 19.38 -2.72
CA GLU A 178 27.58 18.38 -3.33
C GLU A 178 26.10 18.73 -3.14
N SER A 179 25.24 18.37 -4.10
CA SER A 179 23.78 18.46 -3.94
C SER A 179 23.25 17.19 -3.30
N CYS A 180 22.30 17.30 -2.36
CA CYS A 180 21.65 16.18 -1.69
C CYS A 180 20.30 16.59 -1.11
N ILE A 181 19.55 15.61 -0.59
CA ILE A 181 18.32 15.87 0.15
C ILE A 181 18.70 16.54 1.47
N SER A 182 18.39 17.82 1.57
CA SER A 182 18.78 18.63 2.72
C SER A 182 17.73 18.59 3.83
N GLN A 183 16.46 18.45 3.48
CA GLN A 183 15.37 18.38 4.46
C GLN A 183 14.27 17.41 4.05
N LEU A 184 13.62 16.81 5.04
CA LEU A 184 12.38 16.04 4.88
C LEU A 184 11.37 16.37 5.99
N LYS A 185 10.10 16.45 5.61
CA LYS A 185 8.96 16.68 6.49
C LYS A 185 7.80 15.82 6.04
N PHE A 186 7.13 15.17 6.99
CA PHE A 186 5.99 14.30 6.71
C PHE A 186 4.73 14.83 7.38
N LYS A 187 3.59 14.68 6.73
CA LYS A 187 2.27 14.83 7.36
C LYS A 187 1.49 13.53 7.27
N THR A 188 0.66 13.29 8.26
CA THR A 188 -0.17 12.10 8.35
C THR A 188 -1.66 12.42 8.22
N ASN A 189 -2.46 11.40 7.93
CA ASN A 189 -3.93 11.51 7.90
C ASN A 189 -4.56 11.86 9.26
N PHE A 190 -3.82 11.72 10.35
CA PHE A 190 -4.26 12.15 11.68
C PHE A 190 -3.95 13.63 11.96
N GLY A 191 -3.37 14.34 10.99
CA GLY A 191 -3.03 15.75 11.12
C GLY A 191 -1.67 15.99 11.79
N ASN A 192 -0.93 14.94 12.15
CA ASN A 192 0.40 15.07 12.71
C ASN A 192 1.40 15.55 11.65
N THR A 193 2.33 16.39 12.06
CA THR A 193 3.47 16.84 11.23
C THR A 193 4.76 16.44 11.91
N HIS A 194 5.65 15.77 11.18
CA HIS A 194 6.96 15.34 11.64
C HIS A 194 8.06 16.04 10.84
N GLY A 195 9.00 16.67 11.53
CA GLY A 195 10.07 17.47 10.93
C GLY A 195 9.77 18.98 10.92
N PRO A 196 10.47 19.78 10.09
CA PRO A 196 11.48 19.34 9.13
C PRO A 196 12.70 18.71 9.83
N PHE A 197 13.25 17.67 9.22
CA PHE A 197 14.49 17.04 9.61
C PHE A 197 15.58 17.49 8.64
N GLY A 198 16.69 18.03 9.14
CA GLY A 198 17.74 18.68 8.35
C GLY A 198 17.65 20.22 8.37
N GLU A 199 18.74 20.92 8.04
CA GLU A 199 18.87 22.38 8.22
C GLU A 199 19.23 23.16 6.93
N GLY A 200 19.66 22.47 5.86
CA GLY A 200 20.34 23.08 4.71
C GLY A 200 19.46 23.76 3.65
N GLY A 201 18.13 23.71 3.77
CA GLY A 201 17.18 24.36 2.85
C GLY A 201 17.44 24.05 1.37
N GLY A 202 17.08 24.97 0.47
CA GLY A 202 17.32 24.83 -0.98
C GLY A 202 16.03 24.81 -1.80
N ASN A 203 16.01 24.01 -2.87
CA ASN A 203 14.85 23.89 -3.75
C ASN A 203 13.83 22.92 -3.14
N GLU A 204 12.65 23.45 -2.80
CA GLU A 204 11.55 22.64 -2.25
C GLU A 204 10.93 21.73 -3.32
N PHE A 205 10.55 20.53 -2.91
CA PHE A 205 9.61 19.67 -3.61
C PHE A 205 8.54 19.15 -2.65
N THR A 206 7.33 18.96 -3.15
CA THR A 206 6.20 18.52 -2.34
C THR A 206 5.43 17.41 -3.04
N VAL A 207 5.03 16.40 -2.26
CA VAL A 207 4.17 15.30 -2.68
C VAL A 207 2.91 15.31 -1.80
N PRO A 208 1.82 15.94 -2.25
CA PRO A 208 0.52 15.84 -1.60
C PRO A 208 -0.22 14.60 -2.10
N VAL A 209 -0.74 13.78 -1.19
CA VAL A 209 -1.56 12.60 -1.53
C VAL A 209 -2.96 12.79 -0.98
N THR A 210 -3.92 13.07 -1.87
CA THR A 210 -5.32 13.34 -1.50
C THR A 210 -6.17 12.08 -1.39
N ASP A 211 -5.88 11.05 -2.18
CA ASP A 211 -6.62 9.79 -2.22
C ASP A 211 -5.65 8.60 -2.23
N GLY A 212 -5.01 8.36 -1.09
CA GLY A 212 -3.99 7.33 -0.94
C GLY A 212 -3.05 7.59 0.24
N ARG A 213 -1.92 6.89 0.21
CA ARG A 213 -0.87 6.96 1.22
C ARG A 213 0.49 6.62 0.63
N ILE A 214 1.53 7.20 1.23
CA ILE A 214 2.92 6.84 0.92
C ILE A 214 3.25 5.52 1.62
N VAL A 215 3.75 4.54 0.86
CA VAL A 215 4.01 3.17 1.34
C VAL A 215 5.45 2.72 1.13
N GLY A 216 6.26 3.50 0.44
CA GLY A 216 7.66 3.16 0.17
C GLY A 216 8.45 4.34 -0.36
N PHE A 217 9.76 4.16 -0.42
CA PHE A 217 10.71 5.12 -0.95
C PHE A 217 11.68 4.43 -1.91
N PHE A 218 12.11 5.16 -2.92
CA PHE A 218 13.20 4.76 -3.81
C PHE A 218 14.14 5.95 -4.01
N GLY A 219 15.33 5.72 -4.52
CA GLY A 219 16.28 6.79 -4.81
C GLY A 219 17.71 6.32 -4.75
N GLN A 220 18.60 7.27 -4.43
CA GLN A 220 20.04 7.03 -4.39
C GLN A 220 20.68 7.67 -3.17
N TYR A 221 21.74 7.04 -2.68
CA TYR A 221 22.51 7.52 -1.55
C TYR A 221 24.01 7.24 -1.75
N ASP A 222 24.81 7.98 -1.02
CA ASP A 222 26.24 7.73 -0.79
C ASP A 222 26.52 7.85 0.72
N LYS A 223 27.36 8.81 1.14
CA LYS A 223 27.43 9.25 2.53
C LYS A 223 26.16 9.99 2.98
N TYR A 224 25.42 10.61 2.06
CA TYR A 224 24.17 11.31 2.30
C TYR A 224 23.05 10.73 1.44
N LEU A 225 21.80 11.08 1.74
CA LEU A 225 20.68 10.80 0.86
C LEU A 225 20.73 11.77 -0.33
N LYS A 226 20.96 11.28 -1.54
CA LYS A 226 21.22 12.10 -2.74
C LYS A 226 19.97 12.36 -3.55
N GLU A 227 19.14 11.33 -3.65
CA GLU A 227 17.93 11.31 -4.45
C GLU A 227 16.84 10.54 -3.71
N ILE A 228 15.61 11.04 -3.74
CA ILE A 228 14.45 10.36 -3.15
C ILE A 228 13.22 10.50 -4.02
N GLY A 229 12.44 9.45 -4.11
CA GLY A 229 11.08 9.42 -4.61
C GLY A 229 10.22 8.50 -3.76
N VAL A 230 8.92 8.47 -4.03
CA VAL A 230 7.95 7.74 -3.21
C VAL A 230 7.13 6.75 -4.03
N TYR A 231 6.71 5.68 -3.35
CA TYR A 231 5.61 4.83 -3.80
C TYR A 231 4.32 5.25 -3.10
N VAL A 232 3.29 5.51 -3.90
CA VAL A 232 1.94 5.85 -3.44
C VAL A 232 1.02 4.68 -3.71
N ALA A 233 0.45 4.13 -2.64
CA ALA A 233 -0.70 3.23 -2.71
C ALA A 233 -1.96 4.09 -2.66
N LEU A 234 -2.91 3.79 -3.51
CA LEU A 234 -4.18 4.49 -3.52
C LEU A 234 -5.18 3.76 -2.60
N ASN A 235 -6.11 4.51 -2.01
CA ASN A 235 -7.06 4.00 -1.01
C ASN A 235 -8.30 3.33 -1.62
#